data_AF-A0A2K2VIM4-F1
#
_entry.id   AF-A0A2K2VIM4-F1
#
_cell.length_a   1.000
_cell.length_b   1.000
_cell.length_c   1.000
_cell.angle_alpha   90.00
_cell.angle_beta   90.00
_cell.angle_gamma   90.00
#
_symmetry.space_group_name_H-M   'P 1'
#
loop_
_entity.id
_entity.type
_entity.pdbx_description
1 polymer ?
#
loop_
_entity_poly.entity_id
_entity_poly.type
_entity_poly.pdbx_seq_one_letter_code
_entity_poly.pdbx_strand_id
1 'polypeptide(L)'
;MLINDFPGVCSEGSIKEYIYSPYGRALLANNCAEKLKLKNLLNPCGITEVNCNILTIIELFSNNAESIGIIITNNSKYYGFLSARAIITIMNEQNLIHATEQNPLTKLPGNSMIEKFFAQVSANKELYILCYFDLDNFKAFNDVYGFRNGDRAIILFADILRKNLPSEFFKGHIGGDDFFVAVESDEQSEEAHINMLSDMVKKFADDARGLYSKEDKEKGYIISTDREGKKKKFPLLCTSAALLVVRRNTTKRSADYLNDILSLQKKVAKQESNHISISCLL
;
A
#
# COMPACT_ATOMS: atom_id res chain seq x y z
N MET A 1 -48.83 14.23 3.81
CA MET A 1 -48.67 14.02 2.35
C MET A 1 -47.20 14.28 2.03
N LEU A 2 -46.41 13.21 1.96
CA LEU A 2 -44.95 13.25 1.79
C LEU A 2 -44.63 13.67 0.36
N ILE A 3 -44.20 14.92 0.15
CA ILE A 3 -43.57 15.31 -1.11
C ILE A 3 -42.09 14.95 -0.95
N ASN A 4 -41.79 13.67 -1.20
CA ASN A 4 -40.46 13.06 -1.08
C ASN A 4 -39.67 13.09 -2.39
N ASP A 5 -40.06 13.94 -3.34
CA ASP A 5 -39.27 14.14 -4.56
C ASP A 5 -38.38 15.37 -4.35
N PHE A 6 -37.13 15.16 -3.95
CA PHE A 6 -36.10 16.19 -4.16
C PHE A 6 -35.91 16.29 -5.67
N PRO A 7 -36.38 17.38 -6.31
CA PRO A 7 -36.61 17.37 -7.75
C PRO A 7 -35.32 17.62 -8.56
N GLY A 8 -34.16 17.59 -7.92
CA GLY A 8 -32.85 17.84 -8.52
C GLY A 8 -32.18 19.12 -8.00
N VAL A 9 -31.07 19.48 -8.63
CA VAL A 9 -30.26 20.66 -8.28
C VAL A 9 -30.39 21.70 -9.39
N CYS A 10 -30.70 22.94 -9.02
CA CYS A 10 -30.66 24.07 -9.93
C CYS A 10 -29.34 24.83 -9.77
N SER A 11 -28.62 25.08 -10.86
CA SER A 11 -27.39 25.87 -10.82
C SER A 11 -27.69 27.35 -11.05
N GLU A 12 -26.87 28.23 -10.47
CA GLU A 12 -27.01 29.67 -10.64
C GLU A 12 -26.94 30.08 -12.12
N GLY A 13 -26.08 29.44 -12.92
CA GLY A 13 -25.96 29.70 -14.35
C GLY A 13 -27.27 29.47 -15.13
N SER A 14 -28.02 28.42 -14.77
CA SER A 14 -29.29 28.07 -15.43
C SER A 14 -30.41 29.09 -15.13
N ILE A 15 -30.31 29.79 -14.00
CA ILE A 15 -31.29 30.80 -13.57
C ILE A 15 -30.91 32.20 -14.08
N LYS A 16 -29.62 32.52 -14.11
CA LYS A 16 -29.11 33.85 -14.47
C LYS A 16 -29.61 34.35 -15.83
N GLU A 17 -29.65 33.47 -16.83
CA GLU A 17 -30.14 33.80 -18.17
C GLU A 17 -31.58 34.34 -18.17
N TYR A 18 -32.43 33.82 -17.27
CA TYR A 18 -33.82 34.27 -17.11
C TYR A 18 -33.95 35.46 -16.18
N ILE A 19 -33.14 35.55 -15.11
CA ILE A 19 -33.20 36.70 -14.19
C ILE A 19 -32.74 37.98 -14.87
N TYR A 20 -31.75 37.91 -15.75
CA TYR A 20 -31.21 39.07 -16.47
C TYR A 20 -31.90 39.37 -17.80
N SER A 21 -32.77 38.48 -18.28
CA SER A 21 -33.60 38.74 -19.47
C SER A 21 -34.73 39.74 -19.16
N PRO A 22 -35.00 40.72 -20.05
CA PRO A 22 -36.06 41.73 -19.84
C PRO A 22 -37.44 41.14 -19.53
N TYR A 23 -37.72 39.93 -20.03
CA TYR A 23 -39.01 39.24 -19.84
C TYR A 23 -38.88 37.92 -19.07
N GLY A 24 -37.69 37.53 -18.63
CA GLY A 24 -37.46 36.17 -18.12
C GLY A 24 -38.22 35.85 -16.81
N ARG A 25 -38.41 36.83 -15.92
CA ARG A 25 -39.26 36.67 -14.72
C ARG A 25 -40.73 36.42 -15.08
N ALA A 26 -41.24 37.15 -16.08
CA ALA A 26 -42.61 36.97 -16.56
C ALA A 26 -42.79 35.61 -17.25
N LEU A 27 -41.76 35.12 -17.96
CA LEU A 27 -41.74 33.80 -18.58
C LEU A 27 -41.73 32.66 -17.54
N LEU A 28 -40.95 32.78 -16.46
CA LEU A 28 -40.90 31.80 -15.38
C LEU A 28 -42.21 31.73 -14.57
N ALA A 29 -42.93 32.85 -14.44
CA ALA A 29 -44.22 32.92 -13.75
C ALA A 29 -45.43 32.53 -14.62
N ASN A 30 -45.22 32.37 -15.93
CA ASN A 30 -46.30 32.06 -16.87
C ASN A 30 -46.63 30.57 -16.84
N ASN A 31 -47.79 30.24 -16.25
CA ASN A 31 -48.27 28.85 -16.14
C ASN A 31 -48.61 28.19 -17.49
N CYS A 32 -48.76 28.96 -18.58
CA CYS A 32 -49.07 28.44 -19.92
C CYS A 32 -47.83 27.91 -20.66
N ALA A 33 -46.61 28.28 -20.25
CA ALA A 33 -45.38 27.89 -20.91
C ALA A 33 -44.79 26.62 -20.25
N GLU A 34 -45.24 25.44 -20.64
CA GLU A 34 -44.77 24.17 -20.04
C GLU A 34 -43.26 23.94 -20.14
N LYS A 35 -42.61 24.48 -21.17
CA LYS A 35 -41.15 24.36 -21.38
C LYS A 35 -40.31 25.22 -20.42
N LEU A 36 -40.87 26.25 -19.80
CA LEU A 36 -40.14 27.26 -19.03
C LEU A 36 -40.45 27.21 -17.51
N LYS A 37 -40.86 26.04 -17.02
CA LYS A 37 -41.11 25.84 -15.59
C LYS A 37 -39.79 25.62 -14.84
N LEU A 38 -39.74 26.07 -13.58
CA LEU A 38 -38.59 25.87 -12.69
C LEU A 38 -38.17 24.39 -12.61
N LYS A 39 -39.15 23.47 -12.73
CA LYS A 39 -38.93 22.02 -12.76
C LYS A 39 -38.04 21.56 -13.92
N ASN A 40 -38.05 22.25 -15.06
CA ASN A 40 -37.25 21.91 -16.23
C ASN A 40 -35.82 22.50 -16.17
N LEU A 41 -35.53 23.32 -15.16
CA LEU A 41 -34.19 23.87 -14.88
C LEU A 41 -33.43 23.04 -13.85
N LEU A 42 -34.06 21.99 -13.32
CA LEU A 42 -33.46 21.10 -12.33
C LEU A 42 -32.70 19.98 -13.03
N ASN A 43 -31.46 19.79 -12.61
CA ASN A 43 -30.67 18.65 -13.03
C ASN A 43 -30.91 17.48 -12.07
N PRO A 44 -31.24 16.27 -12.57
CA PRO A 44 -31.34 15.09 -11.73
C PRO A 44 -30.03 14.87 -10.97
N CYS A 45 -30.14 14.47 -9.71
CA CYS A 45 -29.01 14.32 -8.82
C CYS A 45 -29.23 13.12 -7.92
N GLY A 46 -28.18 12.33 -7.68
CA GLY A 46 -28.23 11.23 -6.71
C GLY A 46 -28.46 11.77 -5.30
N ILE A 47 -29.15 10.99 -4.47
CA ILE A 47 -29.45 11.33 -3.08
C ILE A 47 -28.94 10.21 -2.19
N THR A 48 -28.24 10.56 -1.11
CA THR A 48 -27.74 9.57 -0.14
C THR A 48 -27.75 10.13 1.29
N GLU A 49 -27.77 9.25 2.28
CA GLU A 49 -27.71 9.63 3.71
C GLU A 49 -26.28 9.96 4.15
N VAL A 50 -26.14 10.80 5.18
CA VAL A 50 -24.84 11.27 5.70
C VAL A 50 -23.96 10.13 6.23
N ASN A 51 -24.57 9.01 6.65
CA ASN A 51 -23.86 7.83 7.17
C ASN A 51 -23.57 6.78 6.10
N CYS A 52 -23.75 7.10 4.82
CA CYS A 52 -23.51 6.13 3.74
C CYS A 52 -22.02 5.83 3.53
N ASN A 53 -21.74 4.65 2.97
CA ASN A 53 -20.39 4.26 2.60
C ASN A 53 -19.91 5.10 1.40
N ILE A 54 -18.66 5.55 1.47
CA ILE A 54 -18.00 6.31 0.41
C ILE A 54 -18.00 5.60 -0.95
N LEU A 55 -17.92 4.26 -0.96
CA LEU A 55 -18.00 3.46 -2.20
C LEU A 55 -19.36 3.61 -2.88
N THR A 56 -20.44 3.67 -2.09
CA THR A 56 -21.79 3.89 -2.60
C THR A 56 -21.95 5.29 -3.18
N ILE A 57 -21.32 6.31 -2.59
CA ILE A 57 -21.28 7.68 -3.14
C ILE A 57 -20.59 7.67 -4.51
N ILE A 58 -19.47 6.96 -4.63
CA ILE A 58 -18.70 6.85 -5.87
C ILE A 58 -19.50 6.12 -6.96
N GLU A 59 -20.20 5.04 -6.60
CA GLU A 59 -21.05 4.28 -7.51
C GLU A 59 -22.23 5.13 -8.00
N LEU A 60 -22.92 5.83 -7.09
CA LEU A 60 -24.01 6.75 -7.43
C LEU A 60 -23.56 7.87 -8.37
N PHE A 61 -22.34 8.38 -8.19
CA PHE A 61 -21.75 9.36 -9.08
C PHE A 61 -21.37 8.77 -10.45
N SER A 62 -20.73 7.60 -10.47
CA SER A 62 -20.29 6.93 -11.69
C SER A 62 -21.44 6.53 -12.60
N ASN A 63 -22.58 6.14 -12.01
CA ASN A 63 -23.80 5.79 -12.74
C ASN A 63 -24.53 7.04 -13.29
N ASN A 64 -24.17 8.25 -12.87
CA ASN A 64 -24.80 9.50 -13.30
C ASN A 64 -23.75 10.51 -13.81
N ALA A 65 -23.17 10.23 -14.97
CA ALA A 65 -22.06 11.01 -15.55
C ALA A 65 -22.36 12.51 -15.80
N GLU A 66 -23.63 12.89 -15.94
CA GLU A 66 -24.05 14.29 -16.12
C GLU A 66 -24.39 15.01 -14.80
N SER A 67 -24.27 14.32 -13.66
CA SER A 67 -24.64 14.91 -12.37
C SER A 67 -23.62 15.96 -11.92
N ILE A 68 -24.14 17.10 -11.46
CA ILE A 68 -23.34 18.21 -10.90
C ILE A 68 -22.79 17.84 -9.50
N GLY A 69 -23.37 16.83 -8.86
CA GLY A 69 -22.95 16.32 -7.55
C GLY A 69 -23.93 15.30 -6.96
N ILE A 70 -23.98 15.21 -5.64
CA ILE A 70 -24.89 14.35 -4.88
C ILE A 70 -25.50 15.15 -3.73
N ILE A 71 -26.80 15.01 -3.49
CA ILE A 71 -27.48 15.59 -2.32
C ILE A 71 -27.30 14.66 -1.13
N ILE A 72 -26.85 15.22 -0.01
CA ILE A 72 -26.71 14.50 1.25
C ILE A 72 -27.91 14.81 2.14
N THR A 73 -28.55 13.77 2.67
CA THR A 73 -29.63 13.86 3.65
C THR A 73 -29.20 13.34 5.02
N ASN A 74 -29.87 13.77 6.07
CA ASN A 74 -29.79 13.19 7.40
C ASN A 74 -31.23 12.98 7.91
N ASN A 75 -31.63 11.72 8.12
CA ASN A 75 -33.01 11.35 8.45
C ASN A 75 -34.00 11.92 7.42
N SER A 76 -33.68 11.77 6.12
CA SER A 76 -34.47 12.27 4.99
C SER A 76 -34.65 13.80 4.93
N LYS A 77 -33.94 14.57 5.75
CA LYS A 77 -33.87 16.03 5.64
C LYS A 77 -32.61 16.44 4.90
N TYR A 78 -32.71 17.47 4.07
CA TYR A 78 -31.54 18.04 3.38
C TYR A 78 -30.47 18.43 4.41
N TYR A 79 -29.26 17.90 4.23
CA TYR A 79 -28.11 18.15 5.09
C TYR A 79 -27.04 18.96 4.34
N GLY A 80 -26.80 18.64 3.07
CA GLY A 80 -25.82 19.36 2.27
C GLY A 80 -25.71 18.86 0.84
N PHE A 81 -24.73 19.38 0.11
CA PHE A 81 -24.47 19.03 -1.29
C PHE A 81 -22.99 18.72 -1.48
N LEU A 82 -22.71 17.56 -2.10
CA LEU A 82 -21.37 17.11 -2.42
C LEU A 82 -21.12 17.33 -3.91
N SER A 83 -20.29 18.33 -4.25
CA SER A 83 -19.98 18.64 -5.66
C SER A 83 -19.18 17.53 -6.34
N ALA A 84 -19.33 17.39 -7.66
CA ALA A 84 -18.52 16.48 -8.47
C ALA A 84 -17.01 16.64 -8.22
N ARG A 85 -16.52 17.88 -8.06
CA ARG A 85 -15.11 18.16 -7.73
C ARG A 85 -14.69 17.54 -6.39
N ALA A 86 -15.51 17.68 -5.35
CA ALA A 86 -15.23 17.09 -4.04
C ALA A 86 -15.24 15.56 -4.11
N ILE A 87 -16.19 14.97 -4.86
CA ILE A 87 -16.24 13.52 -5.10
C ILE A 87 -14.95 13.05 -5.79
N ILE A 88 -14.50 13.74 -6.84
CA ILE A 88 -13.25 13.41 -7.54
C ILE A 88 -12.04 13.53 -6.62
N THR A 89 -11.98 14.57 -5.77
CA THR A 89 -10.91 14.70 -4.76
C THR A 89 -10.90 13.52 -3.80
N ILE A 90 -12.07 13.16 -3.27
CA ILE A 90 -12.25 12.01 -2.37
C ILE A 90 -11.85 10.70 -3.07
N MET A 91 -12.25 10.52 -4.32
CA MET A 91 -11.87 9.35 -5.14
C MET A 91 -10.36 9.29 -5.35
N ASN A 92 -9.72 10.42 -5.63
CA ASN A 92 -8.27 10.48 -5.77
C ASN A 92 -7.56 10.20 -4.45
N GLU A 93 -8.05 10.70 -3.32
CA GLU A 93 -7.52 10.37 -2.00
C GLU A 93 -7.66 8.88 -1.68
N GLN A 94 -8.83 8.28 -1.96
CA GLN A 94 -9.04 6.84 -1.84
C GLN A 94 -8.11 6.06 -2.76
N ASN A 95 -8.00 6.44 -4.04
CA ASN A 95 -7.09 5.80 -4.98
C ASN A 95 -5.63 5.97 -4.60
N LEU A 96 -5.23 7.09 -3.98
CA LEU A 96 -3.88 7.29 -3.45
C LEU A 96 -3.63 6.38 -2.26
N ILE A 97 -4.57 6.30 -1.30
CA ILE A 97 -4.48 5.35 -0.18
C ILE A 97 -4.31 3.92 -0.71
N HIS A 98 -5.14 3.52 -1.68
CA HIS A 98 -5.06 2.20 -2.30
C HIS A 98 -3.80 1.99 -3.17
N ALA A 99 -3.32 3.02 -3.86
CA ALA A 99 -2.09 2.96 -4.66
C ALA A 99 -0.81 2.99 -3.81
N THR A 100 -0.90 3.46 -2.57
CA THR A 100 0.23 3.57 -1.61
C THR A 100 0.45 2.33 -0.76
N GLU A 101 -0.33 1.25 -0.96
CA GLU A 101 -0.15 -0.01 -0.22
C GLU A 101 0.97 -0.90 -0.78
N GLN A 102 1.53 -0.57 -1.95
CA GLN A 102 2.57 -1.36 -2.59
C GLN A 102 3.81 -0.53 -2.89
N ASN A 103 4.97 -1.17 -2.77
CA ASN A 103 6.23 -0.60 -3.22
C ASN A 103 6.23 -0.42 -4.76
N PRO A 104 6.60 0.76 -5.28
CA PRO A 104 6.46 1.06 -6.71
C PRO A 104 7.33 0.18 -7.60
N LEU A 105 8.49 -0.26 -7.11
CA LEU A 105 9.47 -1.04 -7.85
C LEU A 105 9.13 -2.54 -7.87
N THR A 106 8.76 -3.10 -6.72
CA THR A 106 8.55 -4.56 -6.59
C THR A 106 7.10 -4.99 -6.64
N LYS A 107 6.15 -4.05 -6.50
CA LYS A 107 4.71 -4.28 -6.32
C LYS A 107 4.34 -5.13 -5.10
N LEU A 108 5.31 -5.39 -4.22
CA LEU A 108 5.04 -6.03 -2.93
C LEU A 108 4.40 -5.02 -1.98
N PRO A 109 3.54 -5.45 -1.05
CA PRO A 109 3.07 -4.67 0.08
C PRO A 109 4.14 -3.75 0.71
N GLY A 110 3.81 -2.49 0.93
CA GLY A 110 4.69 -1.49 1.56
C GLY A 110 4.48 -1.38 3.08
N ASN A 111 5.04 -0.32 3.68
CA ASN A 111 5.01 -0.09 5.13
C ASN A 111 3.62 -0.10 5.75
N SER A 112 2.62 0.51 5.10
CA SER A 112 1.24 0.56 5.62
C SER A 112 0.62 -0.83 5.79
N MET A 113 0.92 -1.77 4.88
CA MET A 113 0.44 -3.15 4.97
C MET A 113 1.22 -3.96 6.00
N ILE A 114 2.51 -3.67 6.17
CA ILE A 114 3.34 -4.27 7.22
C ILE A 114 2.81 -3.85 8.60
N GLU A 115 2.49 -2.57 8.80
CA GLU A 115 1.89 -2.06 10.04
C GLU A 115 0.54 -2.73 10.35
N LYS A 116 -0.31 -2.90 9.33
CA LYS A 116 -1.57 -3.66 9.47
C LYS A 116 -1.31 -5.12 9.89
N PHE A 117 -0.29 -5.76 9.34
CA PHE A 117 0.10 -7.13 9.73
C PHE A 117 0.59 -7.18 11.18
N PHE A 118 1.41 -6.22 11.62
CA PHE A 118 1.80 -6.13 13.03
C PHE A 118 0.60 -5.95 13.96
N ALA A 119 -0.37 -5.11 13.59
CA ALA A 119 -1.61 -4.97 14.35
C ALA A 119 -2.40 -6.29 14.43
N GLN A 120 -2.42 -7.09 13.36
CA GLN A 120 -3.00 -8.44 13.37
C GLN A 120 -2.26 -9.38 14.33
N VAL A 121 -0.92 -9.41 14.32
CA VAL A 121 -0.11 -10.23 15.24
C VAL A 121 -0.33 -9.82 16.70
N SER A 122 -0.50 -8.53 16.96
CA SER A 122 -0.83 -8.01 18.29
C SER A 122 -2.23 -8.43 18.75
N ALA A 123 -3.22 -8.41 17.85
CA ALA A 123 -4.61 -8.71 18.16
C ALA A 123 -4.90 -10.22 18.26
N ASN A 124 -4.29 -11.03 17.37
CA ASN A 124 -4.52 -12.46 17.31
C ASN A 124 -3.39 -13.23 18.00
N LYS A 125 -3.71 -14.01 19.03
CA LYS A 125 -2.73 -14.75 19.85
C LYS A 125 -2.23 -16.06 19.24
N GLU A 126 -2.22 -16.17 17.91
CA GLU A 126 -1.65 -17.32 17.22
C GLU A 126 -0.11 -17.26 17.15
N LEU A 127 0.50 -18.37 16.74
CA LEU A 127 1.95 -18.44 16.52
C LEU A 127 2.28 -17.80 15.17
N TYR A 128 3.24 -16.88 15.17
CA TYR A 128 3.70 -16.21 13.95
C TYR A 128 5.21 -16.33 13.81
N ILE A 129 5.69 -16.40 12.57
CA ILE A 129 7.09 -16.27 12.22
C ILE A 129 7.24 -14.98 11.42
N LEU A 130 8.03 -14.05 11.94
CA LEU A 130 8.34 -12.77 11.31
C LEU A 130 9.79 -12.79 10.85
N CYS A 131 10.07 -12.29 9.65
CA CYS A 131 11.40 -12.32 9.06
C CYS A 131 11.73 -11.01 8.36
N TYR A 132 12.77 -10.32 8.80
CA TYR A 132 13.36 -9.20 8.07
C TYR A 132 14.50 -9.70 7.21
N PHE A 133 14.53 -9.27 5.95
CA PHE A 133 15.63 -9.50 5.03
C PHE A 133 16.29 -8.17 4.66
N ASP A 134 17.62 -8.13 4.60
CA ASP A 134 18.41 -6.98 4.18
C ASP A 134 19.49 -7.43 3.20
N LEU A 135 19.60 -6.75 2.05
CA LEU A 135 20.62 -7.06 1.06
C LEU A 135 21.98 -6.51 1.49
N ASP A 136 22.91 -7.40 1.83
CA ASP A 136 24.23 -7.00 2.31
C ASP A 136 25.08 -6.43 1.17
N ASN A 137 25.89 -5.41 1.51
CA ASN A 137 26.77 -4.71 0.56
C ASN A 137 26.05 -4.05 -0.63
N PHE A 138 24.73 -3.82 -0.54
CA PHE A 138 23.93 -3.26 -1.63
C PHE A 138 24.42 -1.89 -2.12
N LYS A 139 24.84 -1.01 -1.20
CA LYS A 139 25.46 0.27 -1.58
C LYS A 139 26.73 0.07 -2.41
N ALA A 140 27.63 -0.79 -1.98
CA ALA A 140 28.88 -1.07 -2.71
C ALA A 140 28.60 -1.63 -4.10
N PHE A 141 27.57 -2.47 -4.23
CA PHE A 141 27.10 -2.97 -5.51
C PHE A 141 26.57 -1.84 -6.41
N ASN A 142 25.73 -0.94 -5.88
CA ASN A 142 25.23 0.23 -6.62
C ASN A 142 26.35 1.17 -7.08
N ASP A 143 27.37 1.37 -6.26
CA ASP A 143 28.50 2.23 -6.60
C ASP A 143 29.32 1.67 -7.78
N VAL A 144 29.41 0.34 -7.91
CA VAL A 144 30.18 -0.33 -8.98
C VAL A 144 29.34 -0.56 -10.23
N TYR A 145 28.09 -1.01 -10.08
CA TYR A 145 27.24 -1.48 -11.18
C TYR A 145 26.10 -0.52 -11.55
N GLY A 146 25.93 0.57 -10.79
CA GLY A 146 24.90 1.59 -10.99
C GLY A 146 23.52 1.19 -10.49
N PHE A 147 22.68 2.19 -10.20
CA PHE A 147 21.34 2.02 -9.64
C PHE A 147 20.42 1.14 -10.49
N ARG A 148 20.57 1.13 -11.83
CA ARG A 148 19.77 0.24 -12.69
C ARG A 148 20.00 -1.24 -12.39
N ASN A 149 21.23 -1.63 -12.06
CA ASN A 149 21.52 -3.00 -11.65
C ASN A 149 21.12 -3.23 -10.19
N GLY A 150 21.20 -2.20 -9.35
CA GLY A 150 20.59 -2.19 -8.01
C GLY A 150 19.12 -2.56 -8.03
N ASP A 151 18.33 -1.85 -8.84
CA ASP A 151 16.90 -2.10 -9.01
C ASP A 151 16.64 -3.53 -9.48
N ARG A 152 17.49 -4.07 -10.37
CA ARG A 152 17.42 -5.47 -10.81
C ARG A 152 17.68 -6.45 -9.66
N ALA A 153 18.59 -6.15 -8.74
CA ALA A 153 18.81 -7.00 -7.57
C ALA A 153 17.59 -6.98 -6.62
N ILE A 154 17.00 -5.81 -6.40
CA ILE A 154 15.76 -5.67 -5.61
C ILE A 154 14.61 -6.45 -6.26
N ILE A 155 14.41 -6.30 -7.57
CA ILE A 155 13.38 -7.03 -8.33
C ILE A 155 13.65 -8.54 -8.28
N LEU A 156 14.91 -8.97 -8.43
CA LEU A 156 15.29 -10.37 -8.35
C LEU A 156 14.91 -10.96 -6.98
N PHE A 157 15.21 -10.27 -5.88
CA PHE A 157 14.84 -10.76 -4.56
C PHE A 157 13.32 -10.84 -4.39
N ALA A 158 12.58 -9.81 -4.83
CA ALA A 158 11.13 -9.84 -4.81
C ALA A 158 10.53 -11.01 -5.61
N ASP A 159 11.12 -11.34 -6.76
CA ASP A 159 10.73 -12.48 -7.59
C ASP A 159 11.05 -13.82 -6.91
N ILE A 160 12.20 -13.94 -6.22
CA ILE A 160 12.56 -15.12 -5.43
C ILE A 160 11.52 -15.35 -4.33
N LEU A 161 11.16 -14.31 -3.57
CA LEU A 161 10.12 -14.40 -2.54
C LEU A 161 8.78 -14.82 -3.15
N ARG A 162 8.38 -14.22 -4.28
CA ARG A 162 7.11 -14.55 -4.95
C ARG A 162 7.03 -15.98 -5.48
N LYS A 163 8.13 -16.50 -6.04
CA LYS A 163 8.15 -17.84 -6.67
C LYS A 163 8.31 -18.98 -5.67
N ASN A 164 8.99 -18.74 -4.56
CA ASN A 164 9.43 -19.81 -3.67
C ASN A 164 8.71 -19.83 -2.32
N LEU A 165 7.99 -18.77 -1.95
CA LEU A 165 7.15 -18.78 -0.75
C LEU A 165 5.67 -18.90 -1.12
N PRO A 166 4.91 -19.79 -0.44
CA PRO A 166 3.48 -19.95 -0.64
C PRO A 166 2.65 -18.65 -0.50
N SER A 167 1.39 -18.70 -0.93
CA SER A 167 0.50 -17.53 -0.90
C SER A 167 0.14 -17.05 0.50
N GLU A 168 0.15 -17.95 1.49
CA GLU A 168 -0.11 -17.64 2.90
C GLU A 168 0.99 -16.79 3.55
N PHE A 169 2.19 -16.76 2.97
CA PHE A 169 3.24 -15.86 3.43
C PHE A 169 2.91 -14.43 3.00
N PHE A 170 2.81 -13.53 3.97
CA PHE A 170 2.88 -12.11 3.72
C PHE A 170 4.29 -11.76 3.22
N LYS A 171 4.38 -11.03 2.10
CA LYS A 171 5.63 -10.62 1.46
C LYS A 171 5.60 -9.11 1.26
N GLY A 172 6.44 -8.36 1.95
CA GLY A 172 6.50 -6.90 1.90
C GLY A 172 7.88 -6.37 1.51
N HIS A 173 7.89 -5.17 0.95
CA HIS A 173 9.10 -4.40 0.64
C HIS A 173 8.99 -3.02 1.31
N ILE A 174 9.80 -2.83 2.36
CA ILE A 174 9.81 -1.64 3.21
C ILE A 174 10.38 -0.44 2.45
N GLY A 175 11.53 -0.64 1.80
CA GLY A 175 12.19 0.34 0.96
C GLY A 175 13.69 0.06 0.84
N GLY A 176 14.31 0.55 -0.24
CA GLY A 176 15.72 0.29 -0.51
C GLY A 176 16.01 -1.20 -0.67
N ASP A 177 16.82 -1.74 0.23
CA ASP A 177 17.25 -3.13 0.34
C ASP A 177 16.52 -3.92 1.44
N ASP A 178 15.50 -3.34 2.09
CA ASP A 178 14.78 -3.92 3.22
C ASP A 178 13.47 -4.61 2.84
N PHE A 179 13.35 -5.88 3.18
CA PHE A 179 12.17 -6.70 2.92
C PHE A 179 11.64 -7.33 4.21
N PHE A 180 10.35 -7.63 4.20
CA PHE A 180 9.66 -8.25 5.32
C PHE A 180 8.85 -9.44 4.84
N VAL A 181 8.93 -10.55 5.55
CA VAL A 181 8.09 -11.72 5.33
C VAL A 181 7.50 -12.15 6.65
N ALA A 182 6.22 -12.53 6.64
CA ALA A 182 5.59 -13.08 7.82
C ALA A 182 4.59 -14.17 7.46
N VAL A 183 4.40 -15.12 8.39
CA VAL A 183 3.46 -16.22 8.21
C VAL A 183 2.87 -16.62 9.56
N GLU A 184 1.57 -16.91 9.58
CA GLU A 184 0.94 -17.62 10.69
C GLU A 184 1.33 -19.09 10.61
N SER A 185 1.79 -19.67 11.70
CA SER A 185 2.36 -21.02 11.71
C SER A 185 1.81 -21.79 12.90
N ASP A 186 2.03 -23.10 12.90
CA ASP A 186 1.79 -23.98 14.05
C ASP A 186 3.07 -24.72 14.44
N GLU A 187 3.03 -25.49 15.53
CA GLU A 187 4.19 -26.24 16.03
C GLU A 187 4.69 -27.32 15.07
N GLN A 188 3.85 -27.81 14.14
CA GLN A 188 4.22 -28.85 13.19
C GLN A 188 4.88 -28.27 11.93
N SER A 189 4.44 -27.08 11.52
CA SER A 189 4.90 -26.37 10.32
C SER A 189 6.04 -25.38 10.59
N GLU A 190 6.31 -25.05 11.86
CA GLU A 190 7.32 -24.05 12.24
C GLU A 190 8.69 -24.32 11.63
N GLU A 191 9.21 -25.54 11.79
CA GLU A 191 10.53 -25.90 11.27
C GLU A 191 10.56 -25.84 9.73
N ALA A 192 9.48 -26.26 9.07
CA ALA A 192 9.37 -26.18 7.62
C ALA A 192 9.38 -24.72 7.14
N HIS A 193 8.63 -23.83 7.81
CA HIS A 193 8.59 -22.40 7.49
C HIS A 193 9.95 -21.71 7.72
N ILE A 194 10.64 -22.02 8.83
CA ILE A 194 11.99 -21.50 9.11
C ILE A 194 12.97 -21.95 8.02
N ASN A 195 12.90 -23.20 7.60
CA ASN A 195 13.75 -23.73 6.52
C ASN A 195 13.46 -23.06 5.19
N MET A 196 12.19 -22.84 4.83
CA MET A 196 11.82 -22.11 3.61
C MET A 196 12.38 -20.68 3.59
N LEU A 197 12.29 -19.96 4.71
CA LEU A 197 12.84 -18.61 4.83
C LEU A 197 14.37 -18.60 4.75
N SER A 198 15.03 -19.57 5.39
CA SER A 198 16.48 -19.75 5.35
C SER A 198 16.97 -20.08 3.94
N ASP A 199 16.21 -20.83 3.16
CA ASP A 199 16.53 -21.14 1.77
C ASP A 199 16.44 -19.92 0.85
N MET A 200 15.69 -18.87 1.22
CA MET A 200 15.64 -17.63 0.44
C MET A 200 16.97 -16.90 0.45
N VAL A 201 17.69 -16.95 1.58
CA VAL A 201 19.05 -16.38 1.70
C VAL A 201 20.01 -17.07 0.72
N LYS A 202 19.98 -18.40 0.67
CA LYS A 202 20.82 -19.20 -0.23
C LYS A 202 20.48 -18.95 -1.70
N LYS A 203 19.18 -19.01 -2.04
CA LYS A 203 18.71 -18.77 -3.42
C LYS A 203 19.10 -17.40 -3.93
N PHE A 204 18.97 -16.36 -3.10
CA PHE A 204 19.39 -15.03 -3.51
C PHE A 204 20.90 -14.94 -3.71
N ALA A 205 21.71 -15.49 -2.80
CA ALA A 205 23.17 -15.49 -2.95
C ALA A 205 23.61 -16.19 -4.25
N ASP A 206 22.90 -17.24 -4.67
CA ASP A 206 23.18 -17.94 -5.92
C ASP A 206 22.71 -17.16 -7.16
N ASP A 207 21.47 -16.69 -7.18
CA ASP A 207 20.89 -15.97 -8.32
C ASP A 207 21.53 -14.59 -8.53
N ALA A 208 21.90 -13.90 -7.44
CA ALA A 208 22.54 -12.59 -7.49
C ALA A 208 23.91 -12.63 -8.20
N ARG A 209 24.60 -13.79 -8.21
CA ARG A 209 25.82 -13.97 -9.02
C ARG A 209 25.55 -13.69 -10.49
N GLY A 210 24.33 -13.89 -10.99
CA GLY A 210 23.90 -13.56 -12.35
C GLY A 210 24.15 -12.09 -12.73
N LEU A 211 24.09 -11.17 -11.76
CA LEU A 211 24.16 -9.73 -11.97
C LEU A 211 25.59 -9.18 -12.14
N TYR A 212 26.60 -9.98 -11.79
CA TYR A 212 28.00 -9.57 -11.84
C TYR A 212 28.65 -9.81 -13.21
N SER A 213 29.76 -9.11 -13.46
CA SER A 213 30.66 -9.42 -14.58
C SER A 213 31.34 -10.79 -14.38
N LYS A 214 31.84 -11.42 -15.45
CA LYS A 214 32.56 -12.71 -15.34
C LYS A 214 33.78 -12.59 -14.43
N GLU A 215 34.53 -11.50 -14.53
CA GLU A 215 35.73 -11.27 -13.71
C GLU A 215 35.41 -11.17 -12.22
N ASP A 216 34.36 -10.45 -11.84
CA ASP A 216 34.03 -10.25 -10.43
C ASP A 216 33.42 -11.51 -9.81
N LYS A 217 32.74 -12.35 -10.62
CA LYS A 217 32.28 -13.69 -10.19
C LYS A 217 33.46 -14.59 -9.83
N GLU A 218 34.51 -14.62 -10.67
CA GLU A 218 35.70 -15.43 -10.44
C GLU A 218 36.51 -14.94 -9.24
N LYS A 219 36.60 -13.61 -9.05
CA LYS A 219 37.27 -13.01 -7.89
C LYS A 219 36.51 -13.22 -6.59
N GLY A 220 35.17 -13.28 -6.64
CA GLY A 220 34.31 -13.43 -5.46
C GLY A 220 34.17 -12.16 -4.60
N TYR A 221 34.64 -11.01 -5.10
CA TYR A 221 34.52 -9.72 -4.43
C TYR A 221 34.52 -8.57 -5.44
N ILE A 222 33.95 -7.43 -5.02
CA ILE A 222 34.04 -6.16 -5.74
C ILE A 222 34.87 -5.15 -4.95
N ILE A 223 35.43 -4.17 -5.65
CA ILE A 223 36.17 -3.08 -5.02
C ILE A 223 35.30 -1.83 -5.11
N SER A 224 34.90 -1.31 -3.95
CA SER A 224 34.15 -0.05 -3.85
C SER A 224 34.76 0.86 -2.78
N THR A 225 34.38 2.12 -2.78
CA THR A 225 34.79 3.11 -1.77
C THR A 225 33.89 3.02 -0.55
N ASP A 226 34.49 2.87 0.63
CA ASP A 226 33.76 2.97 1.90
C ASP A 226 33.39 4.45 2.20
N ARG A 227 32.65 4.69 3.28
CA ARG A 227 32.20 6.03 3.73
C ARG A 227 33.36 7.02 3.96
N GLU A 228 34.57 6.52 4.18
CA GLU A 228 35.80 7.30 4.35
C GLU A 228 36.58 7.54 3.03
N GLY A 229 36.02 7.15 1.87
CA GLY A 229 36.66 7.32 0.55
C GLY A 229 37.78 6.32 0.24
N LYS A 230 38.09 5.39 1.14
CA LYS A 230 39.08 4.33 0.91
C LYS A 230 38.48 3.18 0.11
N LYS A 231 39.23 2.68 -0.87
CA LYS A 231 38.88 1.47 -1.62
C LYS A 231 38.99 0.24 -0.71
N LYS A 232 37.89 -0.50 -0.55
CA LYS A 232 37.80 -1.72 0.24
C LYS A 232 37.23 -2.85 -0.64
N LYS A 233 37.63 -4.08 -0.32
CA LYS A 233 37.04 -5.29 -0.93
C LYS A 233 35.73 -5.60 -0.21
N PHE A 234 34.65 -5.69 -0.97
CA PHE A 234 33.34 -6.11 -0.49
C PHE A 234 32.99 -7.47 -1.10
N PRO A 235 32.49 -8.42 -0.31
CA PRO A 235 31.95 -9.67 -0.85
C PRO A 235 30.84 -9.43 -1.87
N LEU A 236 30.52 -10.47 -2.66
CA LEU A 236 29.34 -10.44 -3.52
C LEU A 236 28.05 -10.23 -2.71
N LEU A 237 27.02 -9.76 -3.38
CA LEU A 237 25.71 -9.50 -2.81
C LEU A 237 25.15 -10.78 -2.18
N CYS A 238 24.78 -10.69 -0.91
CA CYS A 238 24.06 -11.72 -0.18
C CYS A 238 22.88 -11.06 0.56
N THR A 239 22.12 -11.85 1.29
CA THR A 239 21.02 -11.35 2.12
C THR A 239 21.19 -11.84 3.53
N SER A 240 21.02 -10.96 4.51
CA SER A 240 20.89 -11.34 5.91
C SER A 240 19.43 -11.43 6.31
N ALA A 241 19.07 -12.46 7.07
CA ALA A 241 17.71 -12.71 7.57
C ALA A 241 17.65 -12.69 9.10
N ALA A 242 16.73 -11.91 9.66
CA ALA A 242 16.43 -11.87 11.08
C ALA A 242 15.03 -12.45 11.32
N LEU A 243 14.97 -13.67 11.85
CA LEU A 243 13.76 -14.39 12.15
C LEU A 243 13.36 -14.22 13.61
N LEU A 244 12.07 -13.96 13.84
CA LEU A 244 11.45 -13.87 15.15
C LEU A 244 10.22 -14.79 15.18
N VAL A 245 10.28 -15.82 16.01
CA VAL A 245 9.15 -16.69 16.31
C VAL A 245 8.38 -16.08 17.49
N VAL A 246 7.12 -15.74 17.28
CA VAL A 246 6.21 -15.18 18.29
C VAL A 246 5.25 -16.26 18.72
N ARG A 247 5.43 -16.83 19.92
CA ARG A 247 4.58 -17.92 20.45
C ARG A 247 3.24 -17.39 20.96
N ARG A 248 2.23 -18.27 21.04
CA ARG A 248 0.89 -17.95 21.55
C ARG A 248 0.89 -17.31 22.95
N ASN A 249 1.84 -17.70 23.79
CA ASN A 249 1.94 -17.28 25.19
C ASN A 249 2.68 -15.94 25.38
N THR A 250 3.23 -15.36 24.32
CA THR A 250 3.99 -14.11 24.40
C THR A 250 3.11 -12.97 24.90
N THR A 251 3.49 -12.38 26.03
CA THR A 251 2.74 -11.30 26.68
C THR A 251 2.98 -9.93 26.05
N LYS A 252 4.19 -9.68 25.54
CA LYS A 252 4.57 -8.43 24.87
C LYS A 252 4.55 -8.60 23.35
N ARG A 253 3.46 -8.16 22.72
CA ARG A 253 3.24 -8.23 21.27
C ARG A 253 3.01 -6.86 20.61
N SER A 254 3.36 -5.75 21.28
CA SER A 254 3.22 -4.43 20.64
C SER A 254 4.11 -4.35 19.40
N ALA A 255 3.61 -3.69 18.35
CA ALA A 255 4.33 -3.54 17.09
C ALA A 255 5.74 -2.97 17.29
N ASP A 256 5.86 -1.92 18.13
CA ASP A 256 7.14 -1.29 18.47
C ASP A 256 8.14 -2.29 19.08
N TYR A 257 7.68 -3.13 20.01
CA TYR A 257 8.55 -4.10 20.68
C TYR A 257 9.04 -5.19 19.74
N LEU A 258 8.17 -5.69 18.85
CA LEU A 258 8.55 -6.70 17.86
C LEU A 258 9.55 -6.11 16.84
N ASN A 259 9.34 -4.87 16.41
CA ASN A 259 10.24 -4.16 15.51
C ASN A 259 11.62 -3.89 16.14
N ASP A 260 11.66 -3.52 17.42
CA ASP A 260 12.91 -3.31 18.15
C ASP A 260 13.75 -4.59 18.21
N ILE A 261 13.11 -5.73 18.52
CA ILE A 261 13.80 -7.03 18.55
C ILE A 261 14.31 -7.39 17.16
N LEU A 262 13.48 -7.28 16.13
CA LEU A 262 13.88 -7.58 14.75
C LEU A 262 15.06 -6.69 14.30
N SER A 263 15.06 -5.41 14.69
CA SER A 263 16.14 -4.48 14.41
C SER A 263 17.45 -4.85 15.11
N LEU A 264 17.37 -5.36 16.34
CA LEU A 264 18.53 -5.90 17.05
C LEU A 264 19.05 -7.18 16.37
N GLN A 265 18.14 -8.10 16.02
CA GLN A 265 18.50 -9.37 15.38
C GLN A 265 19.08 -9.21 13.98
N LYS A 266 18.66 -8.18 13.25
CA LYS A 266 19.26 -7.82 11.96
C LYS A 266 20.74 -7.48 12.08
N LYS A 267 21.18 -6.84 13.16
CA LYS A 267 22.61 -6.56 13.41
C LYS A 267 23.39 -7.83 13.72
N VAL A 268 22.78 -8.77 14.44
CA VAL A 268 23.38 -10.08 14.76
C VAL A 268 23.50 -10.92 13.49
N ALA A 269 22.45 -10.99 12.67
CA ALA A 269 22.43 -11.77 11.43
C ALA A 269 23.59 -11.39 10.48
N LYS A 270 23.95 -10.10 10.39
CA LYS A 270 25.08 -9.62 9.58
C LYS A 270 26.47 -10.06 10.06
N GLN A 271 26.58 -10.48 11.32
CA GLN A 271 27.83 -10.94 11.93
C GLN A 271 27.96 -12.47 11.90
N GLU A 272 26.84 -13.17 11.79
CA GLU A 272 26.78 -14.63 11.71
C GLU A 272 27.27 -15.15 10.36
N SER A 273 27.97 -16.29 10.39
CA SER A 273 28.52 -16.91 9.17
C SER A 273 27.45 -17.38 8.19
N ASN A 274 26.27 -17.73 8.70
CA ASN A 274 25.13 -18.17 7.89
C ASN A 274 24.23 -17.01 7.45
N HIS A 275 24.55 -15.76 7.80
CA HIS A 275 23.73 -14.57 7.53
C HIS A 275 22.29 -14.66 8.10
N ILE A 276 22.05 -15.54 9.07
CA ILE A 276 20.73 -15.80 9.63
C ILE A 276 20.81 -15.68 11.15
N SER A 277 19.91 -14.88 11.74
CA SER A 277 19.65 -14.90 13.18
C SER A 277 18.22 -15.38 13.44
N ILE A 278 18.05 -16.26 14.42
CA ILE A 278 16.74 -16.78 14.85
C ILE A 278 16.56 -16.46 16.32
N SER A 279 15.42 -15.86 16.66
CA SER A 279 15.03 -15.57 18.03
C SER A 279 13.60 -16.04 18.29
N CYS A 280 13.33 -16.50 19.51
CA CYS A 280 12.01 -16.95 19.92
C CYS A 280 11.53 -16.13 21.11
N LEU A 281 10.31 -15.58 21.01
CA LEU A 281 9.59 -14.98 22.12
C LEU A 281 8.63 -16.01 22.70
N LEU A 282 8.82 -16.29 24.00
CA LEU A 282 7.99 -17.19 24.78
C LEU A 282 6.81 -16.44 25.40
#